data_AF-A0A6B2KLW7-F1
#
_entry.id   AF-A0A6B2KLW7-F1
#
_cell.length_a   1.000
_cell.length_b   1.000
_cell.length_c   1.000
_cell.angle_alpha   90.00
_cell.angle_beta   90.00
_cell.angle_gamma   90.00
#
_symmetry.space_group_name_H-M   'P 1'
#
loop_
_entity.id
_entity.type
_entity.pdbx_description
1 polymer ?
#
loop_
_entity_poly.entity_id
_entity_poly.type
_entity_poly.pdbx_seq_one_letter_code
_entity_poly.pdbx_strand_id
1 'polypeptide(L)'
;MSRLPYSVQLFGKLTRYWAGLLAIGILYLIGGSIGVFASVAYTVGAVLAVGALLLAGAALKLYSAVFHGEGWKSRGVAVLIALMYAAAGILMVLQPLFSAEWLTLMIGGFLIAVGFMRAIAGTQHRPEPGWGWVVAGGVLSILFGLYILVTWPLSGLWLIGLAVSFELIFDGWSAVFIALAARRVHLGIERAEKQADSQAQADGSAPTAGGKADGGTASGA
;
A
#
# COMPACT_ATOMS: atom_id res chain seq x y z
N MET A 1 -3.96 -8.98 37.14
CA MET A 1 -3.12 -8.57 35.99
C MET A 1 -3.69 -9.17 34.71
N SER A 2 -4.78 -8.61 34.19
CA SER A 2 -5.38 -9.01 32.91
C SER A 2 -4.62 -8.34 31.77
N ARG A 3 -3.92 -9.14 30.96
CA ARG A 3 -3.24 -8.66 29.75
C ARG A 3 -4.32 -8.20 28.76
N LEU A 4 -4.40 -6.90 28.50
CA LEU A 4 -5.33 -6.33 27.53
C LEU A 4 -5.09 -6.91 26.12
N PRO A 5 -6.15 -7.09 25.31
CA PRO A 5 -6.05 -7.64 23.96
C PRO A 5 -5.13 -6.79 23.07
N TYR A 6 -4.31 -7.46 22.26
CA TYR A 6 -3.23 -6.87 21.42
C TYR A 6 -3.68 -5.72 20.52
N SER A 7 -4.94 -5.68 20.09
CA SER A 7 -5.48 -4.62 19.23
C SER A 7 -5.37 -3.23 19.86
N VAL A 8 -5.61 -3.11 21.18
CA VAL A 8 -5.65 -1.82 21.87
C VAL A 8 -4.25 -1.20 22.00
N GLN A 9 -3.21 -2.03 22.13
CA GLN A 9 -1.82 -1.56 22.25
C GLN A 9 -1.25 -1.08 20.90
N LEU A 10 -1.70 -1.64 19.78
CA LEU A 10 -1.25 -1.24 18.45
C LEU A 10 -1.75 0.17 18.08
N PHE A 11 -3.02 0.46 18.37
CA PHE A 11 -3.60 1.81 18.17
C PHE A 11 -2.96 2.86 19.09
N GLY A 12 -2.56 2.48 20.31
CA GLY A 12 -1.89 3.37 21.25
C GLY A 12 -0.49 3.84 20.82
N LYS A 13 0.20 3.07 19.96
CA LYS A 13 1.45 3.53 19.33
C LYS A 13 1.19 4.36 18.07
N LEU A 14 0.14 4.06 17.30
CA LEU A 14 -0.22 4.80 16.09
C LEU A 14 -0.56 6.26 16.36
N THR A 15 -1.24 6.56 17.47
CA THR A 15 -1.56 7.93 17.89
C THR A 15 -0.32 8.76 18.18
N ARG A 16 0.77 8.13 18.66
CA ARG A 16 2.05 8.81 18.94
C ARG A 16 2.88 9.09 17.68
N TYR A 17 2.71 8.31 16.61
CA TYR A 17 3.37 8.51 15.31
C TYR A 17 2.46 9.15 14.26
N TRP A 18 1.36 9.79 14.68
CA TRP A 18 0.43 10.49 13.79
C TRP A 18 1.15 11.43 12.79
N ALA A 19 2.12 12.21 13.26
CA ALA A 19 2.89 13.12 12.41
C ALA A 19 3.74 12.38 11.36
N GLY A 20 4.27 11.20 11.70
CA GLY A 20 5.02 10.35 10.76
C GLY A 20 4.13 9.76 9.67
N LEU A 21 2.94 9.28 10.05
CA LEU A 21 1.94 8.79 9.09
C LEU A 21 1.47 9.90 8.14
N LEU A 22 1.26 11.11 8.66
CA LEU A 22 0.91 12.28 7.87
C LEU A 22 2.03 12.68 6.91
N ALA A 23 3.29 12.67 7.38
CA ALA A 23 4.45 12.97 6.54
C ALA A 23 4.61 11.95 5.40
N ILE A 24 4.43 10.65 5.68
CA ILE A 24 4.45 9.60 4.66
C ILE A 24 3.32 9.80 3.64
N GLY A 25 2.10 10.14 4.09
CA GLY A 25 0.98 10.42 3.19
C GLY A 25 1.24 11.63 2.27
N ILE A 26 1.79 12.71 2.81
CA ILE A 26 2.20 13.89 2.03
C ILE A 26 3.30 13.53 1.03
N LEU A 27 4.28 12.71 1.45
CA LEU A 27 5.36 12.27 0.57
C LEU A 27 4.81 11.46 -0.62
N TYR A 28 3.86 10.56 -0.39
CA TYR A 28 3.19 9.82 -1.46
C TYR A 28 2.37 10.73 -2.38
N LEU A 29 1.66 11.73 -1.85
CA LEU A 29 0.94 12.71 -2.68
C LEU A 29 1.87 13.53 -3.57
N ILE A 30 3.01 13.98 -3.03
CA ILE A 30 4.02 14.73 -3.80
C ILE A 30 4.64 13.81 -4.86
N GLY A 31 5.05 12.61 -4.47
CA GLY A 31 5.62 11.62 -5.38
C GLY A 31 4.67 11.27 -6.53
N GLY A 32 3.41 10.97 -6.21
CA GLY A 32 2.38 10.68 -7.20
C GLY A 32 2.08 11.87 -8.11
N SER A 33 2.00 13.09 -7.55
CA SER A 33 1.80 14.31 -8.35
C SER A 33 2.95 14.55 -9.34
N ILE A 34 4.20 14.37 -8.90
CA ILE A 34 5.38 14.44 -9.77
C ILE A 34 5.34 13.32 -10.81
N GLY A 35 4.93 12.12 -10.40
CA GLY A 35 4.79 10.95 -11.29
C GLY A 35 3.84 11.19 -12.46
N VAL A 36 2.76 11.95 -12.27
CA VAL A 36 1.85 12.33 -13.37
C VAL A 36 2.59 13.11 -14.46
N PHE A 37 3.45 14.06 -14.09
CA PHE A 37 4.24 14.84 -15.03
C PHE A 37 5.44 14.04 -15.58
N ALA A 38 6.05 13.19 -14.75
CA ALA A 38 7.20 12.34 -15.09
C ALA A 38 6.79 10.90 -15.41
N SER A 39 5.63 10.71 -16.03
CA SER A 39 5.01 9.39 -16.20
C SER A 39 5.90 8.39 -16.98
N VAL A 40 6.65 8.87 -17.98
CA VAL A 40 7.58 8.02 -18.72
C VAL A 40 8.69 7.48 -17.83
N ALA A 41 9.23 8.30 -16.92
CA ALA A 41 10.26 7.87 -15.99
C ALA A 41 9.73 6.83 -15.00
N TYR A 42 8.49 7.00 -14.52
CA TYR A 42 7.82 6.04 -13.65
C TYR A 42 7.54 4.71 -14.37
N THR A 43 7.15 4.75 -15.63
CA THR A 43 6.99 3.56 -16.47
C THR A 43 8.29 2.78 -16.59
N VAL A 44 9.39 3.46 -16.97
CA VAL A 44 10.71 2.83 -17.09
C VAL A 44 11.14 2.26 -15.73
N GLY A 45 11.00 3.03 -14.65
CA GLY A 45 11.33 2.59 -13.30
C GLY A 45 10.54 1.35 -12.87
N ALA A 46 9.23 1.31 -13.15
CA ALA A 46 8.38 0.16 -12.84
C ALA A 46 8.80 -1.08 -13.64
N VAL A 47 9.04 -0.94 -14.94
CA VAL A 47 9.49 -2.06 -15.79
C VAL A 47 10.86 -2.59 -15.34
N LEU A 48 11.79 -1.71 -14.99
CA LEU A 48 13.09 -2.11 -14.46
C LEU A 48 12.97 -2.81 -13.10
N ALA A 49 12.08 -2.33 -12.22
CA ALA A 49 11.81 -2.97 -10.95
C ALA A 49 11.22 -4.38 -11.13
N VAL A 50 10.25 -4.55 -12.03
CA VAL A 50 9.69 -5.86 -12.38
C VAL A 50 10.76 -6.77 -13.00
N GLY A 51 11.58 -6.25 -13.92
CA GLY A 51 12.69 -6.99 -14.50
C GLY A 51 13.70 -7.47 -13.46
N ALA A 52 14.09 -6.60 -12.53
CA ALA A 52 14.97 -6.95 -11.42
C ALA A 52 14.36 -8.02 -10.49
N LEU A 53 13.06 -7.91 -10.18
CA LEU A 53 12.34 -8.93 -9.40
C LEU A 53 12.26 -10.27 -10.14
N LEU A 54 12.09 -10.27 -11.46
CA LEU A 54 12.13 -11.51 -12.26
C LEU A 54 13.51 -12.16 -12.23
N LEU A 55 14.58 -11.38 -12.31
CA LEU A 55 15.95 -11.90 -12.18
C LEU A 55 16.22 -12.46 -10.78
N ALA A 56 15.79 -11.77 -9.74
CA ALA A 56 15.87 -12.27 -8.37
C ALA A 56 15.05 -13.57 -8.20
N GLY A 57 13.84 -13.62 -8.76
CA GLY A 57 13.00 -14.82 -8.78
C GLY A 57 13.64 -15.98 -9.55
N ALA A 58 14.31 -15.71 -10.68
CA ALA A 58 15.08 -16.71 -11.41
C ALA A 58 16.23 -17.27 -10.55
N ALA A 59 17.00 -16.41 -9.90
CA ALA A 59 18.10 -16.80 -9.01
C ALA A 59 17.60 -17.66 -7.84
N LEU A 60 16.49 -17.27 -7.21
CA LEU A 60 15.86 -18.05 -6.14
C LEU A 60 15.36 -19.42 -6.63
N LYS A 61 14.75 -19.48 -7.83
CA LYS A 61 14.31 -20.76 -8.42
C LYS A 61 15.49 -21.66 -8.76
N LEU A 62 16.57 -21.12 -9.34
CA LEU A 62 17.82 -21.83 -9.57
C LEU A 62 18.40 -22.37 -8.26
N TYR A 63 18.46 -21.55 -7.21
CA TYR A 63 18.89 -21.97 -5.88
C TYR A 63 18.02 -23.12 -5.34
N SER A 64 16.69 -22.97 -5.39
CA SER A 64 15.77 -24.02 -4.93
C SER A 64 15.91 -25.32 -5.71
N ALA A 65 16.14 -25.26 -7.02
CA ALA A 65 16.32 -26.44 -7.88
C ALA A 65 17.60 -27.21 -7.54
N VAL A 66 18.66 -26.48 -7.17
CA VAL A 66 19.95 -27.06 -6.77
C VAL A 66 19.87 -27.70 -5.38
N PHE A 67 19.25 -27.02 -4.41
CA PHE A 67 19.28 -27.44 -3.00
C PHE A 67 18.11 -28.34 -2.56
N HIS A 68 16.93 -28.27 -3.19
CA HIS A 68 15.70 -28.95 -2.73
C HIS A 68 15.05 -29.89 -3.76
N GLY A 69 15.64 -30.06 -4.94
CA GLY A 69 15.02 -30.88 -5.99
C GLY A 69 15.12 -32.38 -5.75
N GLU A 70 14.13 -32.99 -5.09
CA GLU A 70 13.95 -34.45 -5.08
C GLU A 70 13.35 -34.89 -6.45
N GLY A 71 14.21 -35.46 -7.31
CA GLY A 71 13.81 -36.05 -8.60
C GLY A 71 14.30 -35.30 -9.85
N TRP A 72 14.89 -36.04 -10.81
CA TRP A 72 15.44 -35.51 -12.07
C TRP A 72 14.40 -34.79 -12.97
N LYS A 73 13.16 -35.28 -13.03
CA LYS A 73 12.09 -34.62 -13.80
C LYS A 73 11.70 -33.26 -13.21
N SER A 74 11.69 -33.14 -11.88
CA SER A 74 11.35 -31.88 -11.18
C SER A 74 12.44 -30.82 -11.39
N ARG A 75 13.72 -31.22 -11.30
CA ARG A 75 14.86 -30.31 -11.55
C ARG A 75 14.87 -29.74 -12.97
N GLY A 76 14.64 -30.57 -13.99
CA GLY A 76 14.64 -30.11 -15.39
C GLY A 76 13.58 -29.04 -15.65
N VAL A 77 12.37 -29.25 -15.14
CA VAL A 77 11.27 -28.27 -15.25
C VAL A 77 11.58 -27.00 -14.47
N ALA A 78 12.14 -27.11 -13.26
CA ALA A 78 12.50 -25.94 -12.45
C ALA A 78 13.59 -25.08 -13.12
N VAL A 79 14.61 -25.70 -13.71
CA VAL A 79 15.67 -24.99 -14.45
C VAL A 79 15.10 -24.31 -15.70
N LEU A 80 14.23 -25.00 -16.45
CA LEU A 80 13.58 -24.41 -17.62
C LEU A 80 12.74 -23.18 -17.23
N ILE A 81 11.95 -23.27 -16.16
CA ILE A 81 11.16 -22.15 -15.63
C ILE A 81 12.08 -21.01 -15.17
N ALA A 82 13.18 -21.31 -14.48
CA ALA A 82 14.14 -20.30 -14.05
C ALA A 82 14.79 -19.58 -15.25
N LEU A 83 15.12 -20.32 -16.31
CA LEU A 83 15.65 -19.77 -17.55
C LEU A 83 14.63 -18.86 -18.26
N MET A 84 13.36 -19.25 -18.30
CA MET A 84 12.30 -18.38 -18.83
C MET A 84 12.15 -17.09 -18.03
N TYR A 85 12.22 -17.17 -16.69
CA TYR A 85 12.18 -15.99 -15.81
C TYR A 85 13.39 -15.09 -16.03
N ALA A 86 14.58 -15.68 -16.16
CA ALA A 86 15.80 -14.94 -16.46
C ALA A 86 15.74 -14.25 -17.83
N ALA A 87 15.29 -14.95 -18.87
CA ALA A 87 15.14 -14.40 -20.21
C ALA A 87 14.14 -13.22 -20.22
N ALA A 88 12.98 -13.38 -19.58
CA ALA A 88 12.00 -12.30 -19.45
C ALA A 88 12.56 -11.09 -18.67
N GLY A 89 13.24 -11.34 -17.55
CA GLY A 89 13.86 -10.28 -16.75
C GLY A 89 14.96 -9.53 -17.50
N ILE A 90 15.84 -10.24 -18.22
CA ILE A 90 16.90 -9.64 -19.05
C ILE A 90 16.28 -8.78 -20.15
N LEU A 91 15.25 -9.27 -20.85
CA LEU A 91 14.55 -8.50 -21.89
C LEU A 91 13.92 -7.22 -21.32
N MET A 92 13.30 -7.28 -20.15
CA MET A 92 12.74 -6.12 -19.47
C MET A 92 13.77 -5.06 -19.10
N VAL A 93 14.97 -5.49 -18.70
CA VAL A 93 16.05 -4.57 -18.31
C VAL A 93 16.75 -3.96 -19.52
N LEU A 94 17.00 -4.75 -20.57
CA LEU A 94 17.69 -4.28 -21.78
C LEU A 94 16.79 -3.44 -22.68
N GLN A 95 15.50 -3.78 -22.77
CA GLN A 95 14.52 -3.08 -23.60
C GLN A 95 13.23 -2.80 -22.82
N PRO A 96 13.27 -1.82 -21.90
CA PRO A 96 12.12 -1.49 -21.06
C PRO A 96 10.95 -0.93 -21.86
N LEU A 97 11.21 -0.19 -22.95
CA LEU A 97 10.16 0.38 -23.80
C LEU A 97 9.33 -0.72 -24.48
N PHE A 98 10.00 -1.68 -25.13
CA PHE A 98 9.32 -2.81 -25.76
C PHE A 98 8.52 -3.65 -24.75
N SER A 99 9.08 -3.84 -23.56
CA SER A 99 8.41 -4.57 -22.49
C SER A 99 7.16 -3.85 -21.97
N ALA A 100 7.21 -2.52 -21.86
CA ALA A 100 6.08 -1.68 -21.46
C ALA A 100 4.91 -1.79 -22.45
N GLU A 101 5.20 -1.86 -23.75
CA GLU A 101 4.20 -2.03 -24.81
C GLU A 101 3.43 -3.35 -24.66
N TRP A 102 4.14 -4.48 -24.47
CA TRP A 102 3.52 -5.79 -24.27
C TRP A 102 2.70 -5.86 -23.00
N LEU A 103 3.23 -5.32 -21.89
CA LEU A 103 2.49 -5.23 -20.62
C LEU A 103 1.20 -4.44 -20.81
N THR A 104 1.25 -3.35 -21.58
CA THR A 104 0.08 -2.51 -21.84
C THR A 104 -0.98 -3.21 -22.68
N LEU A 105 -0.59 -4.02 -23.67
CA LEU A 105 -1.53 -4.87 -24.41
C LEU A 105 -2.21 -5.88 -23.49
N MET A 106 -1.46 -6.52 -22.58
CA MET A 106 -2.03 -7.45 -21.61
C MET A 106 -3.02 -6.74 -20.68
N ILE A 107 -2.68 -5.54 -20.19
CA ILE A 107 -3.53 -4.71 -19.36
C ILE A 107 -4.81 -4.31 -20.12
N GLY A 108 -4.70 -3.85 -21.36
CA GLY A 108 -5.85 -3.48 -22.20
C GLY A 108 -6.79 -4.66 -22.45
N GLY A 109 -6.24 -5.84 -22.78
CA GLY A 109 -7.02 -7.06 -22.93
C GLY A 109 -7.70 -7.50 -21.63
N PHE A 110 -7.00 -7.40 -20.50
CA PHE A 110 -7.56 -7.71 -19.19
C PHE A 110 -8.69 -6.75 -18.78
N LEU A 111 -8.54 -5.45 -19.02
CA LEU A 111 -9.58 -4.43 -18.79
C LEU A 111 -10.86 -4.70 -19.57
N ILE A 112 -10.73 -5.18 -20.82
CA ILE A 112 -11.87 -5.58 -21.64
C ILE A 112 -12.52 -6.84 -21.07
N ALA A 113 -11.73 -7.87 -20.74
CA ALA A 113 -12.24 -9.13 -20.19
C ALA A 113 -12.99 -8.90 -18.86
N VAL A 114 -12.38 -8.14 -17.94
CA VAL A 114 -12.99 -7.77 -16.66
C VAL A 114 -14.23 -6.90 -16.88
N GLY A 115 -14.15 -5.91 -17.78
CA GLY A 115 -15.29 -5.05 -18.09
C GLY A 115 -16.49 -5.83 -18.65
N PHE A 116 -16.24 -6.82 -19.51
CA PHE A 116 -17.26 -7.71 -20.05
C PHE A 116 -17.89 -8.58 -18.95
N MET A 117 -17.05 -9.20 -18.11
CA MET A 117 -17.54 -9.99 -16.98
C MET A 117 -18.34 -9.14 -15.99
N ARG A 118 -17.94 -7.89 -15.75
CA ARG A 118 -18.64 -6.94 -14.87
C ARG A 118 -19.96 -6.46 -15.47
N ALA A 119 -20.02 -6.25 -16.78
CA ALA A 119 -21.27 -5.93 -17.48
C ALA A 119 -22.27 -7.10 -17.39
N ILE A 120 -21.81 -8.33 -17.59
CA ILE A 120 -22.65 -9.54 -17.43
C ILE A 120 -23.09 -9.72 -15.98
N ALA A 121 -22.15 -9.70 -15.04
CA ALA A 121 -22.43 -9.85 -13.61
C ALA A 121 -23.37 -8.76 -13.10
N GLY A 122 -23.20 -7.54 -13.61
CA GLY A 122 -24.18 -6.47 -13.58
C GLY A 122 -25.52 -7.06 -14.01
N THR A 123 -25.76 -7.27 -15.31
CA THR A 123 -27.07 -7.73 -15.85
C THR A 123 -27.77 -8.88 -15.12
N GLN A 124 -27.03 -9.79 -14.48
CA GLN A 124 -27.56 -10.88 -13.65
C GLN A 124 -28.09 -10.41 -12.28
N HIS A 125 -27.47 -9.42 -11.64
CA HIS A 125 -27.88 -8.89 -10.32
C HIS A 125 -28.83 -7.68 -10.44
N ARG A 126 -29.67 -7.64 -11.48
CA ARG A 126 -30.70 -6.59 -11.69
C ARG A 126 -31.57 -6.21 -10.47
N PRO A 127 -31.89 -7.12 -9.52
CA PRO A 127 -32.71 -6.77 -8.36
C PRO A 127 -32.00 -5.88 -7.31
N GLU A 128 -30.67 -5.78 -7.34
CA GLU A 128 -29.89 -5.06 -6.33
C GLU A 128 -29.82 -3.55 -6.61
N PRO A 129 -29.98 -2.68 -5.58
CA PRO A 129 -29.76 -1.24 -5.72
C PRO A 129 -28.32 -0.96 -6.15
N GLY A 130 -28.13 -0.23 -7.26
CA GLY A 130 -26.80 0.10 -7.78
C GLY A 130 -26.36 -0.75 -8.98
N TRP A 131 -27.18 -1.69 -9.44
CA TRP A 131 -26.97 -2.50 -10.64
C TRP A 131 -26.50 -1.69 -11.87
N GLY A 132 -27.16 -0.56 -12.16
CA GLY A 132 -26.84 0.29 -13.31
C GLY A 132 -25.42 0.90 -13.22
N TRP A 133 -24.93 1.19 -12.02
CA TRP A 133 -23.57 1.68 -11.79
C TRP A 133 -22.52 0.60 -12.05
N VAL A 134 -22.83 -0.66 -11.73
CA VAL A 134 -21.94 -1.80 -12.01
C VAL A 134 -21.82 -2.03 -13.51
N VAL A 135 -22.94 -1.98 -14.25
CA VAL A 135 -22.94 -2.10 -15.72
C VAL A 135 -22.24 -0.92 -16.37
N ALA A 136 -22.53 0.31 -15.94
CA ALA A 136 -21.84 1.51 -16.44
C ALA A 136 -20.33 1.44 -16.20
N GLY A 137 -19.89 0.99 -15.03
CA GLY A 137 -18.48 0.76 -14.73
C GLY A 137 -17.84 -0.33 -15.61
N GLY A 138 -18.58 -1.39 -15.93
CA GLY A 138 -18.14 -2.43 -16.87
C GLY A 138 -17.96 -1.90 -18.29
N VAL A 139 -18.94 -1.13 -18.79
CA VAL A 139 -18.86 -0.49 -20.12
C VAL A 139 -17.70 0.51 -20.18
N LEU A 140 -17.53 1.34 -19.14
CA LEU A 140 -16.43 2.29 -19.08
C LEU A 140 -15.07 1.59 -19.09
N SER A 141 -14.94 0.47 -18.37
CA SER A 141 -13.74 -0.39 -18.39
C SER A 141 -13.43 -0.95 -19.78
N ILE A 142 -14.45 -1.40 -20.53
CA ILE A 142 -14.29 -1.86 -21.91
C ILE A 142 -13.84 -0.73 -22.82
N LEU A 143 -14.48 0.44 -22.73
CA LEU A 143 -14.11 1.62 -23.54
C LEU A 143 -12.67 2.06 -23.25
N PHE A 144 -12.27 2.05 -21.98
CA PHE A 144 -10.90 2.39 -21.59
C PHE A 144 -9.88 1.38 -22.10
N GLY A 145 -10.18 0.07 -21.98
CA GLY A 145 -9.35 -0.99 -22.53
C GLY A 145 -9.21 -0.89 -24.06
N LEU A 146 -10.30 -0.59 -24.77
CA LEU A 146 -10.29 -0.40 -26.22
C LEU A 146 -9.48 0.85 -26.62
N TYR A 147 -9.64 1.95 -25.88
CA TYR A 147 -8.85 3.17 -26.09
C TYR A 147 -7.35 2.91 -25.96
N ILE A 148 -6.94 2.12 -24.96
CA ILE A 148 -5.54 1.71 -24.77
C ILE A 148 -5.02 0.92 -25.98
N LEU A 149 -5.82 -0.02 -26.50
CA LEU A 149 -5.46 -0.85 -27.67
C LEU A 149 -5.36 -0.03 -28.96
N VAL A 150 -6.25 0.94 -29.18
CA VAL A 150 -6.22 1.82 -30.36
C VAL A 150 -5.04 2.78 -30.33
N THR A 151 -4.64 3.23 -29.14
CA THR A 151 -3.52 4.17 -28.95
C THR A 151 -2.15 3.46 -28.87
N TRP A 152 -2.13 2.14 -29.03
CA TRP A 152 -0.89 1.35 -29.08
C TRP A 152 -0.06 1.73 -30.32
N PRO A 153 1.29 1.89 -30.24
CA PRO A 153 2.20 1.59 -29.12
C PRO A 153 2.47 2.78 -28.16
N LEU A 154 2.05 4.00 -28.50
CA LEU A 154 2.32 5.19 -27.66
C LEU A 154 1.75 5.07 -26.24
N SER A 155 0.63 4.37 -26.07
CA SER A 155 0.01 4.14 -24.76
C SER A 155 0.93 3.46 -23.76
N GLY A 156 1.85 2.59 -24.22
CA GLY A 156 2.74 1.84 -23.33
C GLY A 156 3.72 2.70 -22.55
N LEU A 157 4.06 3.88 -23.06
CA LEU A 157 5.08 4.76 -22.47
C LEU A 157 4.58 5.56 -21.27
N TRP A 158 3.27 5.80 -21.18
CA TRP A 158 2.69 6.68 -20.16
C TRP A 158 1.61 6.00 -19.32
N LEU A 159 0.98 4.92 -19.80
CA LEU A 159 -0.14 4.30 -19.09
C LEU A 159 0.30 3.70 -17.76
N ILE A 160 1.41 2.94 -17.75
CA ILE A 160 1.91 2.28 -16.54
C ILE A 160 2.34 3.32 -15.51
N GLY A 161 3.10 4.34 -15.92
CA GLY A 161 3.54 5.42 -15.05
C GLY A 161 2.38 6.24 -14.48
N LEU A 162 1.33 6.49 -15.26
CA LEU A 162 0.11 7.12 -14.74
C LEU A 162 -0.62 6.21 -13.76
N ALA A 163 -0.74 4.92 -14.04
CA ALA A 163 -1.37 3.97 -13.12
C ALA A 163 -0.66 3.97 -11.75
N VAL A 164 0.67 3.88 -11.76
CA VAL A 164 1.50 3.98 -10.55
C VAL A 164 1.30 5.32 -9.85
N SER A 165 1.27 6.43 -10.60
CA SER A 165 1.07 7.76 -10.03
C SER A 165 -0.29 7.92 -9.36
N PHE A 166 -1.35 7.39 -9.97
CA PHE A 166 -2.68 7.38 -9.38
C PHE A 166 -2.73 6.53 -8.12
N GLU A 167 -2.12 5.34 -8.14
CA GLU A 167 -2.02 4.47 -6.96
C GLU A 167 -1.34 5.20 -5.79
N LEU A 168 -0.21 5.86 -6.04
CA LEU A 168 0.48 6.69 -5.04
C LEU A 168 -0.40 7.83 -4.49
N ILE A 169 -1.20 8.47 -5.34
CA ILE A 169 -2.11 9.53 -4.91
C ILE A 169 -3.20 8.94 -4.00
N PHE A 170 -3.83 7.83 -4.40
CA PHE A 170 -4.86 7.17 -3.60
C PHE A 170 -4.32 6.69 -2.24
N ASP A 171 -3.14 6.08 -2.24
CA ASP A 171 -2.46 5.67 -1.01
C ASP A 171 -2.09 6.86 -0.13
N GLY A 172 -1.63 7.96 -0.73
CA GLY A 172 -1.35 9.21 -0.04
C GLY A 172 -2.59 9.79 0.65
N TRP A 173 -3.72 9.88 -0.05
CA TRP A 173 -4.99 10.31 0.54
C TRP A 173 -5.44 9.39 1.67
N SER A 174 -5.38 8.08 1.46
CA SER A 174 -5.72 7.07 2.47
C SER A 174 -4.89 7.25 3.75
N ALA A 175 -3.57 7.37 3.60
CA ALA A 175 -2.65 7.60 4.71
C ALA A 175 -2.93 8.93 5.44
N VAL A 176 -3.25 10.00 4.71
CA VAL A 176 -3.62 11.30 5.31
C VAL A 176 -4.92 11.18 6.12
N PHE A 177 -5.94 10.49 5.61
CA PHE A 177 -7.19 10.28 6.36
C PHE A 177 -6.97 9.49 7.65
N ILE A 178 -6.20 8.40 7.58
CA ILE A 178 -5.84 7.59 8.75
C ILE A 178 -5.05 8.42 9.76
N ALA A 179 -4.11 9.24 9.30
CA ALA A 179 -3.37 10.14 10.16
C ALA A 179 -4.31 11.14 10.84
N LEU A 180 -5.15 11.86 10.09
CA LEU A 180 -6.09 12.84 10.67
C LEU A 180 -7.03 12.20 11.69
N ALA A 181 -7.49 10.96 11.46
CA ALA A 181 -8.26 10.19 12.44
C ALA A 181 -7.44 9.91 13.72
N ALA A 182 -6.19 9.44 13.58
CA ALA A 182 -5.29 9.20 14.71
C ALA A 182 -5.01 10.48 15.54
N ARG A 183 -4.86 11.65 14.89
CA ARG A 183 -4.71 12.95 15.57
C ARG A 183 -5.89 13.26 16.47
N ARG A 184 -7.11 13.08 15.95
CA ARG A 184 -8.35 13.42 16.68
C ARG A 184 -8.45 12.59 17.96
N VAL A 185 -8.08 11.32 17.90
CA VAL A 185 -8.06 10.42 19.06
C VAL A 185 -7.00 10.87 20.08
N HIS A 186 -5.77 11.17 19.63
CA HIS A 186 -4.70 11.61 20.53
C HIS A 186 -5.06 12.91 21.28
N LEU A 187 -5.57 13.91 20.56
CA LEU A 187 -6.00 15.18 21.15
C LEU A 187 -7.21 15.02 22.08
N GLY A 188 -8.08 14.03 21.83
CA GLY A 188 -9.19 13.71 22.72
C GLY A 188 -8.73 13.19 24.08
N ILE A 189 -7.71 12.32 24.09
CA ILE A 189 -7.13 11.77 25.32
C ILE A 189 -6.45 12.87 26.13
N GLU A 190 -5.62 13.71 25.48
CA GLU A 190 -4.90 14.80 26.16
C GLU A 190 -5.87 15.85 26.76
N ARG A 191 -6.99 16.13 26.09
CA ARG A 191 -8.04 17.01 26.61
C ARG A 191 -8.75 16.40 27.82
N ALA A 192 -9.04 15.10 27.80
CA ALA A 192 -9.68 14.42 28.90
C ALA A 192 -8.79 14.38 30.16
N GLU A 193 -7.48 14.14 29.98
CA GLU A 193 -6.49 14.21 31.06
C GLU A 193 -6.42 15.61 31.66
N LYS A 194 -6.27 16.65 30.82
CA LYS A 194 -6.26 18.06 31.29
C LYS A 194 -7.55 18.47 32.01
N GLN A 195 -8.70 17.96 31.59
CA GLN A 195 -9.99 18.22 32.25
C GLN A 195 -10.09 17.53 33.61
N ALA A 196 -9.64 16.26 33.70
CA ALA A 196 -9.59 15.52 34.96
C ALA A 196 -8.67 16.21 35.98
N ASP A 197 -7.49 16.67 35.55
CA ASP A 197 -6.55 17.42 36.40
C ASP A 197 -7.15 18.76 36.86
N SER A 198 -7.78 19.50 35.94
CA SER A 198 -8.42 20.78 36.27
C SER A 198 -9.57 20.60 37.26
N GLN A 199 -10.32 19.50 37.15
CA GLN A 199 -11.43 19.17 38.05
C GLN A 199 -10.92 18.72 39.43
N ALA A 200 -9.87 17.89 39.49
CA ALA A 200 -9.23 17.49 40.74
C ALA A 200 -8.63 18.70 41.49
N GLN A 201 -8.11 19.68 40.76
CA GLN A 201 -7.55 20.90 41.34
C GLN A 201 -8.64 21.88 41.81
N ALA A 202 -9.79 21.92 41.13
CA ALA A 202 -10.96 22.70 41.54
C ALA A 202 -11.65 22.10 42.79
N ASP A 203 -11.69 20.77 42.93
CA ASP A 203 -12.25 20.08 44.09
C ASP A 203 -11.32 20.11 45.33
N GLY A 204 -10.18 20.83 45.26
CA GLY A 204 -9.29 21.05 46.40
C GLY A 204 -8.58 19.80 46.93
N SER A 205 -8.69 18.67 46.23
CA SER A 205 -8.05 17.40 46.58
C SER A 205 -6.65 17.34 45.96
N ALA A 206 -5.80 18.31 46.33
CA ALA A 206 -4.37 18.14 46.12
C ALA A 206 -3.93 16.83 46.80
N PRO A 207 -3.06 16.01 46.18
CA PRO A 207 -2.38 14.96 46.91
C PRO A 207 -1.63 15.66 48.03
N THR A 208 -2.06 15.44 49.27
CA THR A 208 -1.29 15.81 50.45
C THR A 208 0.11 15.32 50.23
N ALA A 209 1.03 16.27 50.17
CA ALA A 209 2.45 16.06 50.07
C ALA A 209 2.87 14.87 50.93
N GLY A 210 3.39 13.82 50.28
CA GLY A 210 4.24 12.84 50.95
C GLY A 210 5.46 13.59 51.46
N GLY A 211 5.45 13.85 52.77
CA GLY A 211 6.30 14.80 53.46
C GLY A 211 7.79 14.60 53.21
N LYS A 212 8.42 15.65 52.70
CA LYS A 212 9.77 16.01 53.13
C LYS A 212 9.64 16.71 54.48
N ALA A 213 9.92 15.97 55.56
CA ALA A 213 10.31 16.55 56.84
C ALA A 213 11.61 15.89 57.24
N ASP A 214 12.68 16.60 56.96
CA ASP A 214 14.04 16.36 57.43
C ASP A 214 14.16 16.87 58.87
N GLY A 215 14.97 16.20 59.70
CA GLY A 215 15.50 16.78 60.95
C GLY A 215 15.01 16.19 62.28
N GLY A 216 15.90 15.42 62.91
CA GLY A 216 16.37 15.82 64.25
C GLY A 216 15.94 14.99 65.48
N THR A 217 16.91 14.19 65.93
CA THR A 217 17.31 13.97 67.34
C THR A 217 16.52 13.02 68.26
N ALA A 218 17.26 11.97 68.65
CA ALA A 218 17.55 11.55 70.02
C ALA A 218 16.66 10.52 70.76
N SER A 219 17.38 9.47 71.21
CA SER A 219 17.34 8.89 72.57
C SER A 219 16.63 7.55 72.78
N GLY A 220 17.45 6.50 72.96
CA GLY A 220 17.40 5.63 74.14
C GLY A 220 16.52 4.37 74.10
N ALA A 221 17.16 3.21 73.90
CA ALA A 221 17.17 2.03 74.78
C ALA A 221 17.56 0.78 73.99
#